data_AF-A0A968TT43-F1
#
_entry.id   AF-A0A968TT43-F1
#
_cell.length_a   1.000
_cell.length_b   1.000
_cell.length_c   1.000
_cell.angle_alpha   90.00
_cell.angle_beta   90.00
_cell.angle_gamma   90.00
#
_symmetry.space_group_name_H-M   'P 1'
#
loop_
_entity.id
_entity.type
_entity.pdbx_description
1 polymer ?
#
loop_
_entity_poly.entity_id
_entity_poly.type
_entity_poly.pdbx_seq_one_letter_code
_entity_poly.pdbx_strand_id
1 'polypeptide(L)'
;MMKALHLGHEGEAAAQLLLSAYELSDVFEPCLLFSPFPQALAEVRRRLAEVAGRVERWEPSEDLLERTLKFVETVDPKAPRPVIWLEQETFAPEPWQLAFRSLNWSRETYRDIAPWMWVFAGPDELLNVFRDRAPDLFGGVAVRRRLKEKPVLAPVGGTMRWLHLSDFHFERAERWDRRATLLALVKQAEQLKAEGLAPDWVFIIGDVAWSGQKLEYQQAELFFRELAEKLGLDPAKDFFLVPGNHDVDRSAIGRGEEILLAGLQDEETVEEVFRDGRQMDLLSRRLEHFYAFTERLLGPARAWRPARPWRVDVREVGTAQVAILQLNSAWASGPKDETQRVLVGEYQLREALEEASEALLRIALVHHPMADLRAFDASKAQGLLGAPGGAHFLLRGHLHEEQSVIHGSPEGSLVELAAGAVYTGGRWPRAFLATEVDLTAGAGTVHFFGYSDRGNGFWRRDPKAYERAPEGIWRFRLPAGLALGEATPAPIAKRGGPA
;
A
#
# COMPACT_ATOMS: atom_id res chain seq x y z
N MET A 1 -6.82 34.63 16.28
CA MET A 1 -5.60 34.06 15.68
C MET A 1 -5.95 32.64 15.26
N MET A 2 -6.31 32.40 14.00
CA MET A 2 -6.58 31.04 13.50
C MET A 2 -5.26 30.27 13.54
N LYS A 3 -5.25 29.10 14.19
CA LYS A 3 -4.09 28.20 14.17
C LYS A 3 -3.77 27.88 12.70
N ALA A 4 -2.50 28.00 12.31
CA ALA A 4 -2.05 27.67 10.96
C ALA A 4 -2.45 26.22 10.62
N LEU A 5 -3.15 26.03 9.50
CA LEU A 5 -3.51 24.71 9.00
C LEU A 5 -2.22 23.99 8.53
N HIS A 6 -2.00 22.76 8.99
CA HIS A 6 -0.85 21.96 8.59
C HIS A 6 -1.22 21.06 7.41
N LEU A 7 -0.62 21.28 6.24
CA LEU A 7 -0.93 20.55 4.99
C LEU A 7 -0.36 19.12 4.94
N GLY A 8 0.41 18.73 5.97
CA GLY A 8 1.11 17.43 5.99
C GLY A 8 2.37 17.47 5.13
N HIS A 9 3.25 16.47 5.20
CA HIS A 9 4.54 16.52 4.47
C HIS A 9 4.33 16.65 2.95
N GLU A 10 3.43 15.86 2.37
CA GLU A 10 3.15 15.92 0.93
C GLU A 10 2.38 17.18 0.52
N GLY A 11 1.38 17.59 1.29
CA GLY A 11 0.67 18.84 1.03
C GLY A 11 1.57 20.07 1.20
N GLU A 12 2.51 20.00 2.15
CA GLU A 12 3.53 21.03 2.36
C GLU A 12 4.55 21.02 1.23
N ALA A 13 5.03 19.86 0.78
CA ALA A 13 5.90 19.75 -0.39
C ALA A 13 5.21 20.23 -1.67
N ALA A 14 3.93 19.89 -1.87
CA ALA A 14 3.13 20.37 -2.99
C ALA A 14 2.93 21.89 -2.94
N ALA A 15 2.64 22.44 -1.76
CA ALA A 15 2.54 23.88 -1.56
C ALA A 15 3.88 24.59 -1.79
N GLN A 16 4.99 24.05 -1.30
CA GLN A 16 6.33 24.59 -1.49
C GLN A 16 6.75 24.54 -2.96
N LEU A 17 6.44 23.47 -3.69
CA LEU A 17 6.70 23.38 -5.13
C LEU A 17 5.91 24.44 -5.90
N LEU A 18 4.65 24.69 -5.55
CA LEU A 18 3.85 25.74 -6.16
C LEU A 18 4.44 27.13 -5.88
N LEU A 19 4.80 27.41 -4.63
CA LEU A 19 5.41 28.67 -4.23
C LEU A 19 6.77 28.86 -4.95
N SER A 20 7.56 27.80 -5.06
CA SER A 20 8.82 27.81 -5.81
C SER A 20 8.60 28.05 -7.30
N ALA A 21 7.55 27.47 -7.89
CA ALA A 21 7.20 27.71 -9.29
C ALA A 21 6.81 29.18 -9.53
N TYR A 22 6.10 29.80 -8.58
CA TYR A 22 5.80 31.23 -8.61
C TYR A 22 7.07 32.10 -8.55
N GLU A 23 8.03 31.75 -7.71
CA GLU A 23 9.27 32.52 -7.50
C GLU A 23 10.32 32.32 -8.60
N LEU A 24 10.44 31.12 -9.17
CA LEU A 24 11.57 30.73 -10.04
C LEU A 24 11.25 30.66 -11.54
N SER A 25 9.98 30.53 -11.95
CA SER A 25 9.63 30.38 -13.37
C SER A 25 9.46 31.73 -14.06
N ASP A 26 10.19 31.98 -15.14
CA ASP A 26 9.94 33.11 -16.05
C ASP A 26 8.87 32.84 -17.11
N VAL A 27 8.35 31.60 -17.14
CA VAL A 27 7.31 31.14 -18.08
C VAL A 27 5.96 31.07 -17.37
N PHE A 28 4.94 31.66 -17.99
CA PHE A 28 3.60 31.86 -17.45
C PHE A 28 2.69 30.65 -17.66
N GLU A 29 3.11 29.50 -17.13
CA GLU A 29 2.35 28.28 -17.24
C GLU A 29 1.26 28.17 -16.16
N PRO A 30 0.05 27.74 -16.52
CA PRO A 30 -0.99 27.49 -15.54
C PRO A 30 -0.61 26.39 -14.55
N CYS A 31 -1.17 26.47 -13.34
CA CYS A 31 -1.07 25.44 -12.31
C CYS A 31 -2.44 24.86 -12.01
N LEU A 32 -2.49 23.56 -11.73
CA LEU A 32 -3.68 22.82 -11.34
C LEU A 32 -3.48 22.22 -9.95
N LEU A 33 -4.27 22.69 -9.00
CA LEU A 33 -4.36 22.19 -7.63
C LEU A 33 -5.71 21.52 -7.45
N PHE A 34 -5.71 20.34 -6.84
CA PHE A 34 -6.96 19.66 -6.52
C PHE A 34 -6.91 19.11 -5.11
N SER A 35 -8.01 19.20 -4.38
CA SER A 35 -8.13 18.68 -3.03
C SER A 35 -9.58 18.43 -2.67
N PRO A 36 -9.92 17.28 -2.06
CA PRO A 36 -11.25 17.10 -1.48
C PRO A 36 -11.46 17.96 -0.22
N PHE A 37 -10.45 18.72 0.23
CA PHE A 37 -10.49 19.55 1.44
C PHE A 37 -10.43 21.05 1.08
N PRO A 38 -11.56 21.79 1.10
CA PRO A 38 -11.59 23.23 0.79
C PRO A 38 -10.64 24.07 1.66
N GLN A 39 -10.43 23.66 2.91
CA GLN A 39 -9.52 24.30 3.85
C GLN A 39 -8.05 24.20 3.40
N ALA A 40 -7.64 23.11 2.74
CA ALA A 40 -6.28 22.96 2.23
C ALA A 40 -6.04 23.92 1.04
N LEU A 41 -7.02 24.04 0.13
CA LEU A 41 -7.01 25.03 -0.95
C LEU A 41 -6.94 26.46 -0.39
N ALA A 42 -7.73 26.76 0.64
CA ALA A 42 -7.76 28.05 1.29
C ALA A 42 -6.41 28.41 1.95
N GLU A 43 -5.75 27.45 2.61
CA GLU A 43 -4.44 27.68 3.23
C GLU A 43 -3.34 27.91 2.19
N VAL A 44 -3.31 27.16 1.09
CA VAL A 44 -2.34 27.41 0.01
C VAL A 44 -2.59 28.75 -0.65
N ARG A 45 -3.86 29.12 -0.91
CA ARG A 45 -4.19 30.47 -1.41
C ARG A 45 -3.71 31.57 -0.47
N ARG A 46 -3.90 31.38 0.85
CA ARG A 46 -3.44 32.32 1.87
C ARG A 46 -1.93 32.51 1.83
N ARG A 47 -1.15 31.42 1.78
CA ARG A 47 0.32 31.46 1.69
C ARG A 47 0.80 32.08 0.38
N LEU A 48 0.15 31.75 -0.73
CA LEU A 48 0.48 32.33 -2.04
C LEU A 48 0.22 33.83 -2.06
N ALA A 49 -0.83 34.32 -1.37
CA ALA A 49 -1.10 35.75 -1.25
C ALA A 49 -0.03 36.53 -0.49
N GLU A 50 0.68 35.89 0.45
CA GLU A 50 1.80 36.51 1.18
C GLU A 50 2.99 36.79 0.25
N VAL A 51 3.23 35.92 -0.73
CA VAL A 51 4.35 36.04 -1.68
C VAL A 51 3.96 36.84 -2.91
N ALA A 52 2.74 36.66 -3.43
CA ALA A 52 2.28 37.30 -4.64
C ALA A 52 1.91 38.78 -4.46
N GLY A 53 1.54 39.21 -3.25
CA GLY A 53 1.09 40.57 -2.97
C GLY A 53 -0.28 40.94 -3.56
N ARG A 54 -0.74 40.24 -4.60
CA ARG A 54 -2.10 40.35 -5.18
C ARG A 54 -2.58 38.99 -5.69
N VAL A 55 -3.68 38.50 -5.12
CA VAL A 55 -4.38 37.28 -5.58
C VAL A 55 -5.85 37.62 -5.82
N GLU A 56 -6.30 37.48 -7.06
CA GLU A 56 -7.69 37.68 -7.46
C GLU A 56 -8.42 36.35 -7.49
N ARG A 57 -9.45 36.18 -6.65
CA ARG A 57 -10.27 34.96 -6.64
C ARG A 57 -11.45 35.10 -7.58
N TRP A 58 -11.50 34.28 -8.61
CA TRP A 58 -12.57 34.28 -9.61
C TRP A 58 -13.29 32.94 -9.65
N GLU A 59 -14.56 32.96 -10.02
CA GLU A 59 -15.28 31.74 -10.39
C GLU A 59 -15.16 31.49 -11.91
N PRO A 60 -15.13 30.23 -12.35
CA PRO A 60 -15.19 29.88 -13.76
C PRO A 60 -16.55 30.26 -14.35
N SER A 61 -16.53 30.99 -15.46
CA SER A 61 -17.72 31.51 -16.13
C SER A 61 -17.43 31.76 -17.62
N GLU A 62 -18.48 32.03 -18.40
CA GLU A 62 -18.34 32.31 -19.84
C GLU A 62 -17.66 33.67 -20.11
N ASP A 63 -17.91 34.67 -19.27
CA ASP A 63 -17.35 36.02 -19.34
C ASP A 63 -15.90 36.13 -18.85
N LEU A 64 -15.28 35.00 -18.47
CA LEU A 64 -13.92 34.95 -17.93
C LEU A 64 -12.90 35.64 -18.84
N LEU A 65 -13.06 35.52 -20.16
CA LEU A 65 -12.18 36.18 -21.13
C LEU A 65 -12.24 37.71 -21.02
N GLU A 66 -13.45 38.28 -20.99
CA GLU A 66 -13.64 39.73 -20.90
C GLU A 66 -13.08 40.27 -19.58
N ARG A 67 -13.25 39.50 -18.49
CA ARG A 67 -12.67 39.82 -17.18
C ARG A 67 -11.16 39.79 -17.20
N THR A 68 -10.55 38.79 -17.86
CA THR A 68 -9.10 38.73 -18.08
C THR A 68 -8.62 39.96 -18.84
N LEU A 69 -9.27 40.33 -19.95
CA LEU A 69 -8.88 41.48 -20.77
C LEU A 69 -8.89 42.80 -19.97
N LYS A 70 -9.95 43.05 -19.20
CA LYS A 70 -10.01 44.22 -18.31
C LYS A 70 -8.95 44.17 -17.20
N PHE A 71 -8.66 42.98 -16.68
CA PHE A 71 -7.66 42.80 -15.65
C PHE A 71 -6.26 43.16 -16.13
N VAL A 72 -5.90 42.79 -17.38
CA VAL A 72 -4.61 43.12 -18.01
C VAL A 72 -4.29 44.60 -17.92
N GLU A 73 -5.28 45.45 -18.19
CA GLU A 73 -5.12 46.91 -18.19
C GLU A 73 -4.78 47.47 -16.79
N THR A 74 -5.01 46.68 -15.73
CA THR A 74 -4.75 47.08 -14.33
C THR A 74 -3.42 46.56 -13.78
N VAL A 75 -2.67 45.75 -14.54
CA VAL A 75 -1.41 45.15 -14.06
C VAL A 75 -0.24 46.08 -14.35
N ASP A 76 0.48 46.51 -13.31
CA ASP A 76 1.75 47.21 -13.45
C ASP A 76 2.85 46.18 -13.77
N PRO A 77 3.55 46.29 -14.93
CA PRO A 77 4.64 45.39 -15.29
C PRO A 77 5.83 45.40 -14.32
N LYS A 78 5.90 46.39 -13.42
CA LYS A 78 6.98 46.55 -12.43
C LYS A 78 6.63 46.03 -11.03
N ALA A 79 5.39 45.60 -10.80
CA ALA A 79 4.93 45.07 -9.51
C ALA A 79 5.10 43.54 -9.40
N PRO A 80 5.04 42.95 -8.18
CA PRO A 80 4.95 41.51 -8.00
C PRO A 80 3.80 40.91 -8.81
N ARG A 81 4.04 39.73 -9.39
CA ARG A 81 3.15 39.09 -10.36
C ARG A 81 1.82 38.73 -9.71
N PRO A 82 0.67 39.22 -10.21
CA PRO A 82 -0.59 38.84 -9.61
C PRO A 82 -0.93 37.38 -9.94
N VAL A 83 -1.67 36.75 -9.05
CA VAL A 83 -2.22 35.40 -9.24
C VAL A 83 -3.72 35.49 -9.49
N ILE A 84 -4.20 34.84 -10.54
CA ILE A 84 -5.63 34.61 -10.77
C ILE A 84 -5.96 33.21 -10.26
N TRP A 85 -6.69 33.15 -9.14
CA TRP A 85 -7.13 31.92 -8.48
C TRP A 85 -8.56 31.57 -8.89
N LEU A 86 -8.72 30.54 -9.73
CA LEU A 86 -10.04 30.06 -10.14
C LEU A 86 -10.47 28.92 -9.24
N GLU A 87 -11.64 29.09 -8.64
CA GLU A 87 -12.25 28.10 -7.77
C GLU A 87 -13.77 28.31 -7.73
N GLN A 88 -14.53 27.24 -7.58
CA GLN A 88 -15.95 27.32 -7.27
C GLN A 88 -16.19 26.97 -5.80
N GLU A 89 -17.11 27.69 -5.17
CA GLU A 89 -17.54 27.34 -3.80
C GLU A 89 -18.27 25.99 -3.77
N THR A 90 -19.12 25.72 -4.76
CA THR A 90 -19.72 24.40 -5.00
C THR A 90 -19.34 23.93 -6.39
N PHE A 91 -18.69 22.77 -6.48
CA PHE A 91 -18.18 22.26 -7.76
C PHE A 91 -19.32 21.86 -8.70
N ALA A 92 -19.30 22.40 -9.91
CA ALA A 92 -20.14 21.99 -11.03
C ALA A 92 -19.29 21.97 -12.31
N PRO A 93 -19.36 20.91 -13.15
CA PRO A 93 -18.48 20.78 -14.30
C PRO A 93 -18.79 21.76 -15.44
N GLU A 94 -20.02 22.23 -15.60
CA GLU A 94 -20.44 23.06 -16.74
C GLU A 94 -19.74 24.44 -16.81
N PRO A 95 -19.64 25.23 -15.72
CA PRO A 95 -18.96 26.53 -15.80
C PRO A 95 -17.46 26.41 -16.08
N TRP A 96 -16.82 25.34 -15.60
CA TRP A 96 -15.42 25.02 -15.96
C TRP A 96 -15.26 24.73 -17.44
N GLN A 97 -16.20 23.99 -18.05
CA GLN A 97 -16.18 23.71 -19.48
C GLN A 97 -16.26 25.00 -20.32
N LEU A 98 -17.10 25.96 -19.91
CA LEU A 98 -17.22 27.26 -20.56
C LEU A 98 -15.94 28.09 -20.37
N ALA A 99 -15.43 28.15 -19.14
CA ALA A 99 -14.20 28.86 -18.80
C ALA A 99 -12.98 28.34 -19.59
N PHE A 100 -12.83 27.03 -19.77
CA PHE A 100 -11.70 26.47 -20.50
C PHE A 100 -11.68 26.81 -21.99
N ARG A 101 -12.86 26.96 -22.62
CA ARG A 101 -12.94 27.45 -24.00
C ARG A 101 -12.36 28.86 -24.10
N SER A 102 -12.75 29.73 -23.18
CA SER A 102 -12.24 31.09 -23.06
C SER A 102 -10.73 31.14 -22.78
N LEU A 103 -10.22 30.25 -21.93
CA LEU A 103 -8.80 30.19 -21.56
C LEU A 103 -7.90 29.61 -22.65
N ASN A 104 -8.33 28.58 -23.38
CA ASN A 104 -7.60 28.05 -24.53
C ASN A 104 -7.34 29.11 -25.60
N TRP A 105 -8.33 29.98 -25.86
CA TRP A 105 -8.17 31.11 -26.77
C TRP A 105 -7.16 32.14 -26.25
N SER A 106 -7.20 32.43 -24.95
CA SER A 106 -6.25 33.35 -24.31
C SER A 106 -4.80 32.83 -24.33
N ARG A 107 -4.60 31.51 -24.20
CA ARG A 107 -3.29 30.86 -24.25
C ARG A 107 -2.55 31.18 -25.56
N GLU A 108 -3.23 31.10 -26.70
CA GLU A 108 -2.58 31.36 -27.99
C GLU A 108 -2.29 32.84 -28.23
N THR A 109 -3.03 33.72 -27.56
CA THR A 109 -2.93 35.18 -27.73
C THR A 109 -1.90 35.80 -26.78
N TYR A 110 -1.70 35.23 -25.59
CA TYR A 110 -0.93 35.86 -24.51
C TYR A 110 0.20 35.01 -23.91
N ARG A 111 0.48 33.79 -24.40
CA ARG A 111 1.55 32.90 -23.89
C ARG A 111 2.90 33.62 -23.73
N ASP A 112 3.21 34.56 -24.62
CA ASP A 112 4.49 35.26 -24.65
C ASP A 112 4.47 36.62 -23.93
N ILE A 113 3.31 37.06 -23.40
CA ILE A 113 3.10 38.42 -22.88
C ILE A 113 2.23 38.51 -21.62
N ALA A 114 1.80 37.40 -21.01
CA ALA A 114 0.91 37.42 -19.84
C ALA A 114 1.68 37.65 -18.53
N PRO A 115 1.66 38.82 -17.85
CA PRO A 115 2.42 39.06 -16.62
C PRO A 115 1.87 38.40 -15.34
N TRP A 116 0.97 37.40 -15.42
CA TRP A 116 0.28 36.81 -14.26
C TRP A 116 0.24 35.28 -14.29
N MET A 117 0.02 34.68 -13.11
CA MET A 117 -0.07 33.23 -12.93
C MET A 117 -1.53 32.77 -12.82
N TRP A 118 -1.87 31.68 -13.50
CA TRP A 118 -3.17 31.01 -13.34
C TRP A 118 -3.05 29.86 -12.34
N VAL A 119 -3.92 29.82 -11.35
CA VAL A 119 -4.09 28.68 -10.46
C VAL A 119 -5.53 28.20 -10.54
N PHE A 120 -5.73 27.01 -11.11
CA PHE A 120 -7.00 26.30 -11.13
C PHE A 120 -7.10 25.42 -9.88
N ALA A 121 -8.06 25.70 -9.01
CA ALA A 121 -8.25 25.02 -7.74
C ALA A 121 -9.66 24.44 -7.64
N GLY A 122 -9.78 23.21 -7.16
CA GLY A 122 -11.08 22.56 -6.97
C GLY A 122 -10.95 21.17 -6.37
N PRO A 123 -12.03 20.38 -6.31
CA PRO A 123 -11.99 19.02 -5.81
C PRO A 123 -11.36 18.07 -6.83
N ASP A 124 -11.16 16.80 -6.44
CA ASP A 124 -10.49 15.79 -7.28
C ASP A 124 -11.18 15.62 -8.66
N GLU A 125 -12.49 15.86 -8.75
CA GLU A 125 -13.29 15.82 -9.97
C GLU A 125 -12.86 16.86 -11.01
N LEU A 126 -12.29 18.00 -10.58
CA LEU A 126 -11.81 19.04 -11.49
C LEU A 126 -10.74 18.50 -12.44
N LEU A 127 -9.89 17.58 -11.96
CA LEU A 127 -8.83 16.96 -12.76
C LEU A 127 -9.40 16.22 -13.98
N ASN A 128 -10.52 15.51 -13.78
CA ASN A 128 -11.18 14.79 -14.87
C ASN A 128 -11.78 15.76 -15.89
N VAL A 129 -12.45 16.82 -15.44
CA VAL A 129 -13.00 17.84 -16.35
C VAL A 129 -11.87 18.49 -17.15
N PHE A 130 -10.75 18.82 -16.51
CA PHE A 130 -9.60 19.45 -17.14
C PHE A 130 -8.99 18.54 -18.22
N ARG A 131 -8.76 17.27 -17.90
CA ARG A 131 -8.20 16.28 -18.83
C ARG A 131 -9.11 16.06 -20.03
N ASP A 132 -10.41 15.90 -19.80
CA ASP A 132 -11.34 15.44 -20.83
C ASP A 132 -11.82 16.60 -21.73
N ARG A 133 -11.85 17.83 -21.21
CA ARG A 133 -12.45 18.99 -21.89
C ARG A 133 -11.46 20.06 -22.31
N ALA A 134 -10.24 20.05 -21.75
CA ALA A 134 -9.18 21.00 -22.08
C ALA A 134 -7.80 20.29 -22.21
N PRO A 135 -7.68 19.24 -23.04
CA PRO A 135 -6.45 18.45 -23.13
C PRO A 135 -5.22 19.27 -23.54
N ASP A 136 -5.42 20.29 -24.38
CA ASP A 136 -4.33 21.20 -24.80
C ASP A 136 -3.85 22.09 -23.67
N LEU A 137 -4.77 22.62 -22.85
CA LEU A 137 -4.44 23.37 -21.66
C LEU A 137 -3.75 22.46 -20.64
N PHE A 138 -4.27 21.24 -20.50
CA PHE A 138 -3.74 20.22 -19.59
C PHE A 138 -2.28 19.94 -19.89
N GLY A 139 -1.94 19.74 -21.17
CA GLY A 139 -0.56 19.51 -21.62
C GLY A 139 0.42 20.62 -21.25
N GLY A 140 -0.03 21.87 -21.10
CA GLY A 140 0.78 23.03 -20.75
C GLY A 140 0.73 23.45 -19.27
N VAL A 141 0.22 22.61 -18.37
CA VAL A 141 0.20 22.89 -16.93
C VAL A 141 1.56 22.56 -16.30
N ALA A 142 2.24 23.57 -15.74
CA ALA A 142 3.54 23.44 -15.07
C ALA A 142 3.48 22.58 -13.81
N VAL A 143 2.42 22.74 -13.00
CA VAL A 143 2.28 22.08 -11.71
C VAL A 143 0.91 21.43 -11.60
N ARG A 144 0.91 20.10 -11.39
CA ARG A 144 -0.29 19.31 -11.12
C ARG A 144 -0.13 18.64 -9.76
N ARG A 145 -0.87 19.08 -8.74
CA ARG A 145 -0.69 18.57 -7.36
C ARG A 145 -2.01 18.37 -6.64
N ARG A 146 -2.06 17.28 -5.87
CA ARG A 146 -3.12 17.03 -4.90
C ARG A 146 -2.73 17.61 -3.55
N LEU A 147 -3.51 18.54 -3.01
CA LEU A 147 -3.29 19.06 -1.65
C LEU A 147 -4.03 18.18 -0.64
N LYS A 148 -3.38 17.91 0.49
CA LYS A 148 -3.95 17.15 1.59
C LYS A 148 -3.99 18.04 2.83
N GLU A 149 -4.94 17.79 3.71
CA GLU A 149 -4.88 18.28 5.09
C GLU A 149 -4.31 17.16 5.96
N LYS A 150 -3.45 17.49 6.93
CA LYS A 150 -3.23 16.56 8.04
C LYS A 150 -4.35 16.83 9.05
N PRO A 151 -5.33 15.92 9.25
CA PRO A 151 -6.18 16.05 10.42
C PRO A 151 -5.26 16.15 11.63
N VAL A 152 -5.49 17.13 12.51
CA VAL A 152 -4.84 17.15 13.83
C VAL A 152 -5.14 15.79 14.43
N LEU A 153 -4.14 14.91 14.43
CA LEU A 153 -4.29 13.54 14.90
C LEU A 153 -4.73 13.65 16.35
N ALA A 154 -6.01 13.32 16.61
CA ALA A 154 -6.38 12.78 17.89
C ALA A 154 -5.40 11.64 18.19
N PRO A 155 -5.03 11.42 19.47
CA PRO A 155 -4.14 10.33 19.84
C PRO A 155 -4.63 9.06 19.15
N VAL A 156 -3.78 8.52 18.28
CA VAL A 156 -4.04 7.27 17.57
C VAL A 156 -4.01 6.19 18.64
N GLY A 157 -5.19 5.80 19.11
CA GLY A 157 -5.36 4.70 20.05
C GLY A 157 -5.76 3.45 19.27
N GLY A 158 -5.14 2.32 19.54
CA GLY A 158 -5.56 1.07 18.94
C GLY A 158 -4.59 -0.07 19.15
N THR A 159 -5.14 -1.20 19.55
CA THR A 159 -4.48 -2.50 19.45
C THR A 159 -5.05 -3.20 18.23
N MET A 160 -4.17 -3.71 17.37
CA MET A 160 -4.56 -4.61 16.28
C MET A 160 -3.97 -5.99 16.52
N ARG A 161 -4.73 -7.01 16.19
CA ARG A 161 -4.34 -8.40 16.33
C ARG A 161 -4.53 -9.12 15.01
N TRP A 162 -3.60 -9.99 14.66
CA TRP A 162 -3.77 -10.85 13.51
C TRP A 162 -3.29 -12.27 13.77
N LEU A 163 -3.93 -13.19 13.06
CA LEU A 163 -3.49 -14.57 12.93
C LEU A 163 -2.71 -14.69 11.63
N HIS A 164 -1.48 -15.19 11.71
CA HIS A 164 -0.61 -15.40 10.55
C HIS A 164 -0.46 -16.91 10.32
N LEU A 165 -1.09 -17.37 9.24
CA LEU A 165 -1.13 -18.76 8.79
C LEU A 165 -0.45 -18.88 7.43
N SER A 166 0.18 -20.02 7.15
CA SER A 166 0.84 -20.29 5.87
C SER A 166 0.87 -21.79 5.59
N ASP A 167 1.08 -22.17 4.32
CA ASP A 167 1.40 -23.53 3.88
C ASP A 167 0.39 -24.58 4.41
N PHE A 168 -0.80 -24.57 3.82
CA PHE A 168 -1.88 -25.52 4.14
C PHE A 168 -1.81 -26.79 3.28
N HIS A 169 -1.37 -26.62 2.03
CA HIS A 169 -1.26 -27.69 1.04
C HIS A 169 -2.53 -28.56 0.97
N PHE A 170 -3.68 -27.94 0.73
CA PHE A 170 -4.91 -28.69 0.46
C PHE A 170 -4.69 -29.56 -0.79
N GLU A 171 -5.01 -30.85 -0.66
CA GLU A 171 -4.90 -31.85 -1.73
C GLU A 171 -6.29 -32.36 -2.07
N ARG A 172 -6.49 -32.87 -3.29
CA ARG A 172 -7.75 -33.50 -3.69
C ARG A 172 -8.24 -34.59 -2.74
N ALA A 173 -7.31 -35.39 -2.19
CA ALA A 173 -7.63 -36.39 -1.18
C ALA A 173 -7.42 -35.81 0.22
N GLU A 174 -8.44 -35.89 1.07
CA GLU A 174 -8.31 -35.46 2.46
C GLU A 174 -7.49 -36.47 3.24
N ARG A 175 -6.35 -36.02 3.78
CA ARG A 175 -5.51 -36.81 4.67
C ARG A 175 -6.05 -36.71 6.10
N TRP A 176 -6.12 -37.84 6.81
CA TRP A 176 -6.66 -37.88 8.16
C TRP A 176 -5.87 -36.99 9.15
N ASP A 177 -4.56 -36.91 8.99
CA ASP A 177 -3.68 -36.12 9.86
C ASP A 177 -3.72 -34.63 9.55
N ARG A 178 -3.98 -34.24 8.29
CA ARG A 178 -4.32 -32.85 7.92
C ARG A 178 -5.64 -32.46 8.58
N ARG A 179 -6.68 -33.28 8.41
CA ARG A 179 -8.00 -33.03 9.01
C ARG A 179 -7.91 -32.84 10.52
N ALA A 180 -7.17 -33.70 11.23
CA ALA A 180 -6.97 -33.57 12.67
C ALA A 180 -6.29 -32.23 13.05
N THR A 181 -5.29 -31.82 12.28
CA THR A 181 -4.57 -30.55 12.47
C THR A 181 -5.48 -29.33 12.27
N LEU A 182 -6.28 -29.34 11.21
CA LEU A 182 -7.21 -28.27 10.86
C LEU A 182 -8.34 -28.16 11.89
N LEU A 183 -8.93 -29.28 12.31
CA LEU A 183 -9.95 -29.29 13.38
C LEU A 183 -9.38 -28.77 14.71
N ALA A 184 -8.13 -29.12 15.04
CA ALA A 184 -7.47 -28.59 16.20
C ALA A 184 -7.26 -27.07 16.09
N LEU A 185 -6.97 -26.54 14.89
CA LEU A 185 -6.78 -25.11 14.67
C LEU A 185 -8.10 -24.34 14.87
N VAL A 186 -9.21 -24.88 14.36
CA VAL A 186 -10.57 -24.33 14.59
C VAL A 186 -10.89 -24.27 16.09
N LYS A 187 -10.55 -25.33 16.85
CA LYS A 187 -10.70 -25.32 18.32
C LYS A 187 -9.76 -24.31 19.00
N GLN A 188 -8.55 -24.13 18.48
CA GLN A 188 -7.60 -23.17 19.03
C GLN A 188 -8.06 -21.73 18.78
N ALA A 189 -8.69 -21.45 17.64
CA ALA A 189 -9.30 -20.16 17.35
C ALA A 189 -10.35 -19.74 18.40
N GLU A 190 -11.19 -20.68 18.86
CA GLU A 190 -12.13 -20.44 19.97
C GLU A 190 -11.39 -20.11 21.29
N GLN A 191 -10.27 -20.78 21.56
CA GLN A 191 -9.46 -20.53 22.76
C GLN A 191 -8.76 -19.17 22.72
N LEU A 192 -8.22 -18.76 21.57
CA LEU A 192 -7.62 -17.43 21.40
C LEU A 192 -8.62 -16.33 21.79
N LYS A 193 -9.88 -16.46 21.37
CA LYS A 193 -10.95 -15.53 21.74
C LYS A 193 -11.21 -15.51 23.24
N ALA A 194 -11.25 -16.68 23.89
CA ALA A 194 -11.44 -16.79 25.33
C ALA A 194 -10.26 -16.20 26.14
N GLU A 195 -9.05 -16.22 25.58
CA GLU A 195 -7.84 -15.64 26.16
C GLU A 195 -7.68 -14.13 25.89
N GLY A 196 -8.63 -13.49 25.20
CA GLY A 196 -8.53 -12.09 24.81
C GLY A 196 -7.59 -11.81 23.64
N LEU A 197 -7.18 -12.86 22.92
CA LEU A 197 -6.31 -12.82 21.73
C LEU A 197 -7.12 -13.00 20.43
N ALA A 198 -8.38 -12.58 20.41
CA ALA A 198 -9.19 -12.61 19.19
C ALA A 198 -8.51 -11.75 18.11
N PRO A 199 -8.21 -12.31 16.92
CA PRO A 199 -7.62 -11.54 15.83
C PRO A 199 -8.66 -10.62 15.21
N ASP A 200 -8.24 -9.43 14.80
CA ASP A 200 -8.98 -8.54 13.91
C ASP A 200 -8.85 -9.03 12.46
N TRP A 201 -7.66 -9.54 12.09
CA TRP A 201 -7.36 -10.00 10.73
C TRP A 201 -6.77 -11.40 10.68
N VAL A 202 -6.98 -12.08 9.56
CA VAL A 202 -6.33 -13.36 9.24
C VAL A 202 -5.51 -13.19 7.97
N PHE A 203 -4.21 -13.45 8.09
CA PHE A 203 -3.27 -13.44 6.98
C PHE A 203 -2.95 -14.88 6.60
N ILE A 204 -3.20 -15.24 5.33
CA ILE A 204 -2.89 -16.54 4.75
C ILE A 204 -1.80 -16.33 3.70
N ILE A 205 -0.58 -16.78 3.99
CA ILE A 205 0.60 -16.38 3.22
C ILE A 205 1.10 -17.50 2.30
N GLY A 206 0.28 -17.81 1.30
CA GLY A 206 0.63 -18.72 0.22
C GLY A 206 0.50 -20.21 0.56
N ASP A 207 0.73 -21.01 -0.46
CA ASP A 207 0.63 -22.47 -0.48
C ASP A 207 -0.66 -22.98 0.17
N VAL A 208 -1.77 -22.38 -0.26
CA VAL A 208 -3.12 -22.83 0.11
C VAL A 208 -3.36 -24.19 -0.53
N ALA A 209 -3.13 -24.29 -1.83
CA ALA A 209 -3.26 -25.52 -2.59
C ALA A 209 -1.96 -26.32 -2.61
N TRP A 210 -2.04 -27.61 -2.92
CA TRP A 210 -0.87 -28.46 -3.17
C TRP A 210 -0.36 -28.32 -4.61
N SER A 211 -1.24 -28.08 -5.58
CA SER A 211 -0.88 -28.07 -7.01
C SER A 211 -1.72 -27.09 -7.84
N GLY A 212 -2.28 -26.06 -7.18
CA GLY A 212 -3.09 -25.03 -7.83
C GLY A 212 -4.43 -25.52 -8.38
N GLN A 213 -4.93 -26.69 -7.96
CA GLN A 213 -6.09 -27.31 -8.59
C GLN A 213 -7.42 -26.83 -7.98
N LYS A 214 -8.47 -26.71 -8.82
CA LYS A 214 -9.79 -26.22 -8.40
C LYS A 214 -10.38 -26.92 -7.18
N LEU A 215 -10.27 -28.25 -7.08
CA LEU A 215 -10.82 -29.03 -5.96
C LEU A 215 -10.08 -28.80 -4.63
N GLU A 216 -8.81 -28.38 -4.69
CA GLU A 216 -8.00 -28.06 -3.51
C GLU A 216 -8.53 -26.77 -2.88
N TYR A 217 -8.79 -25.76 -3.71
CA TYR A 217 -9.39 -24.50 -3.25
C TYR A 217 -10.83 -24.61 -2.77
N GLN A 218 -11.61 -25.57 -3.26
CA GLN A 218 -12.95 -25.82 -2.72
C GLN A 218 -12.91 -26.31 -1.26
N GLN A 219 -11.93 -27.15 -0.92
CA GLN A 219 -11.71 -27.59 0.46
C GLN A 219 -11.18 -26.44 1.33
N ALA A 220 -10.24 -25.66 0.80
CA ALA A 220 -9.72 -24.47 1.47
C ALA A 220 -10.85 -23.47 1.79
N GLU A 221 -11.75 -23.22 0.84
CA GLU A 221 -12.88 -22.31 1.02
C GLU A 221 -13.81 -22.76 2.15
N LEU A 222 -14.16 -24.05 2.21
CA LEU A 222 -14.98 -24.60 3.30
C LEU A 222 -14.30 -24.41 4.66
N PHE A 223 -13.01 -24.74 4.74
CA PHE A 223 -12.23 -24.61 5.97
C PHE A 223 -12.11 -23.14 6.42
N PHE A 224 -11.77 -22.22 5.53
CA PHE A 224 -11.60 -20.81 5.90
C PHE A 224 -12.91 -20.14 6.31
N ARG A 225 -14.06 -20.55 5.74
CA ARG A 225 -15.37 -20.09 6.21
C ARG A 225 -15.70 -20.61 7.61
N GLU A 226 -15.41 -21.88 7.90
CA GLU A 226 -15.57 -22.43 9.26
C GLU A 226 -14.66 -21.71 10.26
N LEU A 227 -13.38 -21.49 9.90
CA LEU A 227 -12.44 -20.75 10.74
C LEU A 227 -12.93 -19.33 11.03
N ALA A 228 -13.41 -18.62 10.01
CA ALA A 228 -13.95 -17.27 10.15
C ALA A 228 -15.19 -17.26 11.06
N GLU A 229 -16.10 -18.22 10.92
CA GLU A 229 -17.27 -18.36 11.79
C GLU A 229 -16.86 -18.49 13.26
N LYS A 230 -15.85 -19.33 13.56
CA LYS A 230 -15.35 -19.51 14.94
C LYS A 230 -14.66 -18.29 15.51
N LEU A 231 -13.94 -17.56 14.68
CA LEU A 231 -13.33 -16.29 15.06
C LEU A 231 -14.38 -15.17 15.22
N GLY A 232 -15.53 -15.29 14.54
CA GLY A 232 -16.53 -14.23 14.44
C GLY A 232 -16.12 -13.13 13.45
N LEU A 233 -15.39 -13.52 12.40
CA LEU A 233 -14.87 -12.64 11.36
C LEU A 233 -15.63 -12.84 10.04
N ASP A 234 -15.58 -11.83 9.18
CA ASP A 234 -16.09 -11.88 7.82
C ASP A 234 -14.91 -12.03 6.85
N PRO A 235 -14.76 -13.16 6.14
CA PRO A 235 -13.67 -13.33 5.17
C PRO A 235 -13.59 -12.17 4.16
N ALA A 236 -14.72 -11.59 3.76
CA ALA A 236 -14.75 -10.47 2.83
C ALA A 236 -14.08 -9.22 3.38
N LYS A 237 -13.96 -9.06 4.70
CA LYS A 237 -13.40 -7.87 5.34
C LYS A 237 -12.05 -8.12 5.97
N ASP A 238 -11.90 -9.28 6.59
CA ASP A 238 -10.91 -9.53 7.64
C ASP A 238 -9.81 -10.51 7.20
N PHE A 239 -10.00 -11.20 6.05
CA PHE A 239 -9.01 -12.13 5.50
C PHE A 239 -8.20 -11.47 4.39
N PHE A 240 -6.90 -11.74 4.36
CA PHE A 240 -5.95 -11.26 3.34
C PHE A 240 -5.06 -12.41 2.93
N LEU A 241 -4.92 -12.62 1.62
CA LEU A 241 -4.30 -13.81 1.07
C LEU A 241 -3.33 -13.43 -0.04
N VAL A 242 -2.14 -14.00 -0.02
CA VAL A 242 -1.20 -14.01 -1.16
C VAL A 242 -0.99 -15.44 -1.64
N PRO A 243 -0.74 -15.67 -2.94
CA PRO A 243 -0.43 -17.00 -3.45
C PRO A 243 1.02 -17.40 -3.14
N GLY A 244 1.25 -18.71 -2.99
CA GLY A 244 2.57 -19.32 -2.98
C GLY A 244 2.86 -20.10 -4.26
N ASN A 245 4.01 -20.75 -4.34
CA ASN A 245 4.43 -21.47 -5.54
C ASN A 245 3.62 -22.75 -5.80
N HIS A 246 3.06 -23.38 -4.76
CA HIS A 246 2.15 -24.52 -4.92
C HIS A 246 0.73 -24.10 -5.33
N ASP A 247 0.40 -22.80 -5.28
CA ASP A 247 -0.85 -22.26 -5.82
C ASP A 247 -0.84 -22.14 -7.36
N VAL A 248 0.33 -22.30 -7.99
CA VAL A 248 0.49 -22.28 -9.44
C VAL A 248 0.12 -23.65 -10.03
N ASP A 249 -0.86 -23.67 -10.93
CA ASP A 249 -1.12 -24.83 -11.78
C ASP A 249 0.01 -24.98 -12.82
N ARG A 250 0.97 -25.83 -12.48
CA ARG A 250 2.11 -26.16 -13.35
C ARG A 250 1.69 -26.84 -14.65
N SER A 251 0.53 -27.49 -14.70
CA SER A 251 0.01 -28.12 -15.92
C SER A 251 -0.51 -27.10 -16.93
N ALA A 252 -0.81 -25.87 -16.47
CA ALA A 252 -1.17 -24.74 -17.31
C ALA A 252 0.06 -23.98 -17.86
N ILE A 253 1.28 -24.40 -17.54
CA ILE A 253 2.50 -23.82 -18.12
C ILE A 253 2.72 -24.40 -19.52
N GLY A 254 2.44 -23.59 -20.55
CA GLY A 254 2.75 -23.90 -21.94
C GLY A 254 4.09 -23.33 -22.40
N ARG A 255 4.43 -23.59 -23.67
CA ARG A 255 5.69 -23.13 -24.28
C ARG A 255 5.84 -21.59 -24.27
N GLY A 256 4.74 -20.86 -24.39
CA GLY A 256 4.76 -19.39 -24.38
C GLY A 256 5.15 -18.84 -23.02
N GLU A 257 4.52 -19.36 -21.97
CA GLU A 257 4.81 -19.07 -20.57
C GLU A 257 6.26 -19.41 -20.21
N GLU A 258 6.77 -20.57 -20.65
CA GLU A 258 8.17 -20.96 -20.42
C GLU A 258 9.17 -19.99 -21.06
N ILE A 259 8.94 -19.61 -22.33
CA ILE A 259 9.80 -18.65 -23.03
C ILE A 259 9.78 -17.29 -22.33
N LEU A 260 8.60 -16.82 -21.93
CA LEU A 260 8.44 -15.54 -21.24
C LEU A 260 9.16 -15.53 -19.89
N LEU A 261 8.95 -16.57 -19.07
CA LEU A 261 9.64 -16.71 -17.78
C LEU A 261 11.15 -16.81 -17.91
N ALA A 262 11.64 -17.50 -18.95
CA ALA A 262 13.06 -17.60 -19.24
C ALA A 262 13.66 -16.25 -19.70
N GLY A 263 12.86 -15.36 -20.26
CA GLY A 263 13.27 -14.01 -20.69
C GLY A 263 13.44 -13.00 -19.55
N LEU A 264 12.85 -13.24 -18.38
CA LEU A 264 12.95 -12.38 -17.20
C LEU A 264 14.37 -12.45 -16.61
N GLN A 265 15.29 -11.59 -17.02
CA GLN A 265 16.71 -11.67 -16.61
C GLN A 265 17.17 -10.47 -15.77
N ASP A 266 16.38 -9.40 -15.74
CA ASP A 266 16.67 -8.13 -15.06
C ASP A 266 15.36 -7.34 -14.79
N GLU A 267 15.48 -6.17 -14.17
CA GLU A 267 14.32 -5.31 -13.87
C GLU A 267 13.63 -4.76 -15.12
N GLU A 268 14.37 -4.54 -16.21
CA GLU A 268 13.81 -3.99 -17.44
C GLU A 268 12.84 -4.99 -18.07
N THR A 269 13.28 -6.24 -18.23
CA THR A 269 12.44 -7.33 -18.74
C THR A 269 11.25 -7.65 -17.83
N VAL A 270 11.41 -7.51 -16.51
CA VAL A 270 10.30 -7.65 -15.54
C VAL A 270 9.29 -6.51 -15.68
N GLU A 271 9.75 -5.27 -15.78
CA GLU A 271 8.90 -4.10 -15.96
C GLU A 271 8.14 -4.13 -17.29
N GLU A 272 8.79 -4.56 -18.38
CA GLU A 272 8.13 -4.76 -19.69
C GLU A 272 6.94 -5.71 -19.57
N VAL A 273 7.10 -6.83 -18.86
CA VAL A 273 6.02 -7.79 -18.61
C VAL A 273 4.87 -7.15 -17.82
N PHE A 274 5.18 -6.41 -16.75
CA PHE A 274 4.12 -5.74 -15.97
C PHE A 274 3.37 -4.66 -16.75
N ARG A 275 4.05 -3.95 -17.65
CA ARG A 275 3.43 -2.91 -18.50
C ARG A 275 2.62 -3.50 -19.64
N ASP A 276 2.95 -4.69 -20.11
CA ASP A 276 2.16 -5.42 -21.12
C ASP A 276 1.11 -6.32 -20.46
N GLY A 277 -0.11 -5.80 -20.32
CA GLY A 277 -1.24 -6.56 -19.77
C GLY A 277 -1.49 -7.91 -20.45
N ARG A 278 -1.11 -8.10 -21.72
CA ARG A 278 -1.27 -9.40 -22.41
C ARG A 278 -0.26 -10.43 -21.90
N GLN A 279 0.96 -10.01 -21.59
CA GLN A 279 2.01 -10.87 -21.05
C GLN A 279 1.68 -11.28 -19.62
N MET A 280 1.22 -10.33 -18.80
CA MET A 280 0.73 -10.67 -17.46
C MET A 280 -0.51 -11.55 -17.50
N ASP A 281 -1.48 -11.29 -18.37
CA ASP A 281 -2.65 -12.15 -18.53
C ASP A 281 -2.26 -13.60 -18.89
N LEU A 282 -1.22 -13.78 -19.71
CA LEU A 282 -0.69 -15.10 -20.05
C LEU A 282 -0.15 -15.83 -18.81
N LEU A 283 0.73 -15.19 -18.04
CA LEU A 283 1.34 -15.79 -16.84
C LEU A 283 0.31 -16.04 -15.72
N SER A 284 -0.68 -15.16 -15.62
CA SER A 284 -1.73 -15.19 -14.60
C SER A 284 -2.74 -16.33 -14.78
N ARG A 285 -2.86 -16.94 -15.96
CA ARG A 285 -3.74 -18.12 -16.20
C ARG A 285 -3.42 -19.29 -15.26
N ARG A 286 -2.16 -19.44 -14.89
CA ARG A 286 -1.69 -20.51 -14.01
C ARG A 286 -2.14 -20.33 -12.56
N LEU A 287 -2.64 -19.14 -12.22
CA LEU A 287 -3.21 -18.79 -10.92
C LEU A 287 -4.73 -18.59 -10.99
N GLU A 288 -5.39 -18.94 -12.11
CA GLU A 288 -6.81 -18.67 -12.31
C GLU A 288 -7.71 -19.28 -11.22
N HIS A 289 -7.32 -20.46 -10.72
CA HIS A 289 -8.07 -21.16 -9.68
C HIS A 289 -7.92 -20.48 -8.32
N PHE A 290 -6.73 -19.93 -8.01
CA PHE A 290 -6.50 -19.09 -6.84
C PHE A 290 -7.31 -17.79 -6.91
N TYR A 291 -7.34 -17.13 -8.08
CA TYR A 291 -8.12 -15.90 -8.28
C TYR A 291 -9.63 -16.14 -8.12
N ALA A 292 -10.16 -17.19 -8.77
CA ALA A 292 -11.57 -17.55 -8.63
C ALA A 292 -11.93 -17.92 -7.18
N PHE A 293 -11.02 -18.58 -6.46
CA PHE A 293 -11.19 -18.91 -5.05
C PHE A 293 -11.23 -17.67 -4.16
N THR A 294 -10.26 -16.77 -4.30
CA THR A 294 -10.20 -15.53 -3.53
C THR A 294 -11.37 -14.61 -3.84
N GLU A 295 -11.86 -14.56 -5.08
CA GLU A 295 -13.08 -13.83 -5.42
C GLU A 295 -14.32 -14.38 -4.68
N ARG A 296 -14.48 -15.70 -4.60
CA ARG A 296 -15.61 -16.30 -3.85
C ARG A 296 -15.49 -16.08 -2.35
N LEU A 297 -14.29 -16.18 -1.80
CA LEU A 297 -14.04 -16.04 -0.37
C LEU A 297 -14.14 -14.57 0.08
N LEU A 298 -13.48 -13.67 -0.63
CA LEU A 298 -13.31 -12.26 -0.26
C LEU A 298 -14.35 -11.32 -0.90
N GLY A 299 -15.06 -11.78 -1.92
CA GLY A 299 -15.97 -10.99 -2.74
C GLY A 299 -15.28 -10.29 -3.93
N PRO A 300 -16.06 -9.89 -4.95
CA PRO A 300 -15.53 -9.37 -6.22
C PRO A 300 -14.74 -8.06 -6.09
N ALA A 301 -15.10 -7.21 -5.12
CA ALA A 301 -14.36 -5.96 -4.85
C ALA A 301 -12.92 -6.22 -4.36
N ARG A 302 -12.67 -7.40 -3.80
CA ARG A 302 -11.38 -7.82 -3.25
C ARG A 302 -10.72 -8.94 -4.03
N ALA A 303 -11.24 -9.27 -5.21
CA ALA A 303 -10.66 -10.26 -6.09
C ALA A 303 -9.29 -9.80 -6.60
N TRP A 304 -8.37 -10.75 -6.72
CA TRP A 304 -7.10 -10.55 -7.41
C TRP A 304 -7.33 -10.26 -8.88
N ARG A 305 -6.51 -9.37 -9.46
CA ARG A 305 -6.60 -8.99 -10.87
C ARG A 305 -5.42 -9.57 -11.63
N PRO A 306 -5.64 -10.36 -12.70
CA PRO A 306 -4.55 -10.96 -13.49
C PRO A 306 -3.45 -9.98 -13.93
N ALA A 307 -3.83 -8.76 -14.33
CA ALA A 307 -2.89 -7.73 -14.78
C ALA A 307 -2.23 -6.91 -13.63
N ARG A 308 -2.63 -7.13 -12.37
CA ARG A 308 -2.01 -6.48 -11.20
C ARG A 308 -1.63 -7.56 -10.18
N PRO A 309 -0.40 -8.06 -10.22
CA PRO A 309 0.08 -9.08 -9.29
C PRO A 309 0.34 -8.54 -7.88
N TRP A 310 -0.28 -7.44 -7.48
CA TRP A 310 -0.32 -6.98 -6.09
C TRP A 310 -1.71 -6.45 -5.75
N ARG A 311 -1.95 -6.27 -4.46
CA ARG A 311 -3.16 -5.64 -3.96
C ARG A 311 -2.89 -4.91 -2.66
N VAL A 312 -3.37 -3.67 -2.55
CA VAL A 312 -3.33 -2.92 -1.29
C VAL A 312 -4.73 -2.79 -0.73
N ASP A 313 -4.92 -3.24 0.51
CA ASP A 313 -6.11 -2.93 1.29
C ASP A 313 -5.72 -1.95 2.42
N VAL A 314 -6.49 -0.88 2.60
CA VAL A 314 -6.34 0.02 3.75
C VAL A 314 -7.45 -0.27 4.76
N ARG A 315 -7.08 -0.33 6.03
CA ARG A 315 -7.98 -0.53 7.18
C ARG A 315 -7.77 0.56 8.22
N GLU A 316 -8.84 0.90 8.92
CA GLU A 316 -8.78 1.85 10.02
C GLU A 316 -8.68 1.10 11.36
N VAL A 317 -7.71 1.46 12.18
CA VAL A 317 -7.56 0.99 13.56
C VAL A 317 -7.53 2.23 14.44
N GLY A 318 -8.65 2.52 15.11
CA GLY A 318 -8.85 3.82 15.75
C GLY A 318 -8.80 4.94 14.71
N THR A 319 -7.84 5.86 14.84
CA THR A 319 -7.58 6.92 13.84
C THR A 319 -6.39 6.63 12.93
N ALA A 320 -5.72 5.47 13.08
CA ALA A 320 -4.64 5.06 12.18
C ALA A 320 -5.17 4.36 10.93
N GLN A 321 -4.59 4.71 9.79
CA GLN A 321 -4.67 3.90 8.59
C GLN A 321 -3.55 2.85 8.59
N VAL A 322 -3.93 1.60 8.36
CA VAL A 322 -3.03 0.46 8.20
C VAL A 322 -3.19 -0.07 6.78
N ALA A 323 -2.12 -0.02 6.00
CA ALA A 323 -2.07 -0.61 4.67
C ALA A 323 -1.54 -2.04 4.75
N ILE A 324 -2.23 -2.96 4.07
CA ILE A 324 -1.86 -4.36 3.93
C ILE A 324 -1.50 -4.57 2.46
N LEU A 325 -0.20 -4.68 2.19
CA LEU A 325 0.37 -4.86 0.87
C LEU A 325 0.47 -6.36 0.59
N GLN A 326 -0.46 -6.89 -0.20
CA GLN A 326 -0.45 -8.28 -0.65
C GLN A 326 0.39 -8.37 -1.93
N LEU A 327 1.59 -8.91 -1.81
CA LEU A 327 2.56 -9.03 -2.90
C LEU A 327 2.57 -10.47 -3.43
N ASN A 328 2.37 -10.64 -4.73
CA ASN A 328 2.49 -11.96 -5.35
C ASN A 328 3.97 -12.20 -5.68
N SER A 329 4.58 -13.20 -5.04
CA SER A 329 5.92 -13.70 -5.41
C SER A 329 5.85 -14.97 -6.27
N ALA A 330 4.65 -15.52 -6.50
CA ALA A 330 4.42 -16.72 -7.30
C ALA A 330 4.08 -16.42 -8.77
N TRP A 331 3.89 -15.15 -9.14
CA TRP A 331 3.52 -14.76 -10.52
C TRP A 331 4.53 -15.24 -11.56
N ALA A 332 5.81 -15.29 -11.19
CA ALA A 332 6.92 -15.77 -12.02
C ALA A 332 7.36 -17.21 -11.70
N SER A 333 6.67 -17.93 -10.81
CA SER A 333 6.99 -19.33 -10.53
C SER A 333 6.79 -20.18 -11.79
N GLY A 334 7.83 -20.95 -12.13
CA GLY A 334 7.91 -21.72 -13.36
C GLY A 334 7.82 -23.23 -13.14
N PRO A 335 8.15 -24.05 -14.16
CA PRO A 335 8.09 -25.52 -14.07
C PRO A 335 8.96 -26.14 -12.98
N LYS A 336 9.95 -25.41 -12.48
CA LYS A 336 10.80 -25.78 -11.35
C LYS A 336 10.93 -24.61 -10.40
N ASP A 337 10.65 -24.85 -9.12
CA ASP A 337 10.98 -23.91 -8.06
C ASP A 337 12.36 -24.28 -7.52
N GLU A 338 13.33 -23.43 -7.82
CA GLU A 338 14.66 -23.51 -7.25
C GLU A 338 14.93 -22.17 -6.56
N THR A 339 15.62 -22.20 -5.41
CA THR A 339 16.14 -21.01 -4.75
C THR A 339 16.88 -20.12 -5.76
N GLN A 340 16.76 -18.79 -5.64
CA GLN A 340 17.32 -17.80 -6.59
C GLN A 340 16.65 -17.76 -7.97
N ARG A 341 15.38 -18.18 -8.08
CA ARG A 341 14.57 -18.02 -9.31
C ARG A 341 13.26 -17.26 -9.13
N VAL A 342 12.90 -16.96 -7.88
CA VAL A 342 11.66 -16.25 -7.54
C VAL A 342 11.81 -14.77 -7.91
N LEU A 343 10.69 -14.13 -8.27
CA LEU A 343 10.62 -12.70 -8.54
C LEU A 343 9.41 -12.08 -7.84
N VAL A 344 9.60 -10.90 -7.30
CA VAL A 344 8.55 -9.95 -6.92
C VAL A 344 8.54 -8.80 -7.93
N GLY A 345 9.71 -8.26 -8.27
CA GLY A 345 9.89 -7.17 -9.22
C GLY A 345 9.75 -5.79 -8.59
N GLU A 346 10.67 -4.88 -8.92
CA GLU A 346 10.71 -3.52 -8.39
C GLU A 346 9.41 -2.73 -8.67
N TYR A 347 8.84 -2.90 -9.86
CA TYR A 347 7.60 -2.24 -10.28
C TYR A 347 6.43 -2.53 -9.33
N GLN A 348 6.17 -3.81 -9.03
CA GLN A 348 5.10 -4.23 -8.11
C GLN A 348 5.27 -3.59 -6.72
N LEU A 349 6.51 -3.57 -6.20
CA LEU A 349 6.78 -3.00 -4.88
C LEU A 349 6.53 -1.49 -4.84
N ARG A 350 6.97 -0.77 -5.88
CA ARG A 350 6.78 0.68 -5.97
C ARG A 350 5.30 1.05 -6.04
N GLU A 351 4.53 0.38 -6.89
CA GLU A 351 3.09 0.61 -7.00
C GLU A 351 2.37 0.33 -5.66
N ALA A 352 2.69 -0.79 -5.02
CA ALA A 352 2.08 -1.14 -3.73
C ALA A 352 2.46 -0.15 -2.61
N LEU A 353 3.71 0.32 -2.57
CA LEU A 353 4.17 1.32 -1.60
C LEU A 353 3.57 2.71 -1.88
N GLU A 354 3.40 3.08 -3.15
CA GLU A 354 2.74 4.32 -3.55
C GLU A 354 1.25 4.32 -3.14
N GLU A 355 0.53 3.23 -3.42
CA GLU A 355 -0.86 3.04 -2.97
C GLU A 355 -0.98 3.07 -1.43
N ALA A 356 0.06 2.66 -0.71
CA ALA A 356 0.14 2.64 0.74
C ALA A 356 0.79 3.89 1.38
N SER A 357 1.15 4.90 0.58
CA SER A 357 1.93 6.08 1.02
C SER A 357 1.32 6.80 2.22
N GLU A 358 -0.01 6.85 2.30
CA GLU A 358 -0.75 7.54 3.38
C GLU A 358 -0.88 6.76 4.68
N ALA A 359 -0.65 5.45 4.65
CA ALA A 359 -0.86 4.62 5.83
C ALA A 359 0.21 4.87 6.88
N LEU A 360 -0.22 4.98 8.15
CA LEU A 360 0.68 5.07 9.29
C LEU A 360 1.50 3.78 9.42
N LEU A 361 0.84 2.64 9.29
CA LEU A 361 1.44 1.31 9.36
C LEU A 361 1.31 0.61 8.01
N ARG A 362 2.37 -0.08 7.59
CA ARG A 362 2.42 -0.85 6.34
C ARG A 362 2.87 -2.27 6.64
N ILE A 363 2.00 -3.22 6.34
CA ILE A 363 2.22 -4.66 6.54
C ILE A 363 2.31 -5.30 5.16
N ALA A 364 3.51 -5.73 4.76
CA ALA A 364 3.74 -6.45 3.53
C ALA A 364 3.56 -7.95 3.75
N LEU A 365 2.77 -8.60 2.89
CA LEU A 365 2.56 -10.05 2.85
C LEU A 365 3.22 -10.58 1.57
N VAL A 366 4.08 -11.58 1.69
CA VAL A 366 4.73 -12.22 0.54
C VAL A 366 5.07 -13.66 0.89
N HIS A 367 4.78 -14.62 0.01
CA HIS A 367 5.02 -16.03 0.34
C HIS A 367 6.52 -16.36 0.51
N HIS A 368 7.33 -16.08 -0.51
CA HIS A 368 8.75 -16.41 -0.51
C HIS A 368 9.61 -15.40 0.28
N PRO A 369 10.67 -15.86 0.96
CA PRO A 369 11.66 -14.98 1.56
C PRO A 369 12.44 -14.19 0.51
N MET A 370 12.89 -12.99 0.87
CA MET A 370 13.69 -12.15 -0.03
C MET A 370 14.99 -12.82 -0.49
N ALA A 371 15.51 -13.76 0.31
CA ALA A 371 16.70 -14.55 -0.02
C ALA A 371 16.49 -15.57 -1.14
N ASP A 372 15.25 -15.90 -1.49
CA ASP A 372 14.94 -16.82 -2.61
C ASP A 372 14.75 -16.07 -3.94
N LEU A 373 14.67 -14.74 -3.89
CA LEU A 373 14.56 -13.90 -5.07
C LEU A 373 15.86 -13.93 -5.88
N ARG A 374 15.74 -13.68 -7.19
CA ARG A 374 16.93 -13.43 -8.04
C ARG A 374 17.71 -12.25 -7.49
N ALA A 375 19.04 -12.32 -7.56
CA ALA A 375 19.93 -11.34 -6.92
C ALA A 375 19.61 -9.86 -7.26
N PHE A 376 19.25 -9.55 -8.52
CA PHE A 376 18.90 -8.19 -8.92
C PHE A 376 17.64 -7.68 -8.22
N ASP A 377 16.62 -8.54 -8.10
CA ASP A 377 15.33 -8.24 -7.49
C ASP A 377 15.43 -8.26 -5.96
N ALA A 378 16.16 -9.21 -5.39
CA ALA A 378 16.40 -9.32 -3.95
C ALA A 378 16.96 -8.01 -3.35
N SER A 379 17.97 -7.43 -4.00
CA SER A 379 18.60 -6.20 -3.55
C SER A 379 17.64 -5.01 -3.59
N LYS A 380 16.81 -4.92 -4.65
CA LYS A 380 15.79 -3.86 -4.79
C LYS A 380 14.68 -4.04 -3.78
N ALA A 381 14.16 -5.26 -3.63
CA ALA A 381 13.09 -5.58 -2.70
C ALA A 381 13.46 -5.26 -1.25
N GLN A 382 14.63 -5.72 -0.80
CA GLN A 382 15.12 -5.42 0.54
C GLN A 382 15.33 -3.92 0.75
N GLY A 383 15.91 -3.23 -0.25
CA GLY A 383 16.11 -1.78 -0.19
C GLY A 383 14.80 -1.00 -0.08
N LEU A 384 13.81 -1.30 -0.91
CA LEU A 384 12.52 -0.60 -0.94
C LEU A 384 11.68 -0.89 0.31
N LEU A 385 11.62 -2.15 0.74
CA LEU A 385 10.85 -2.53 1.92
C LEU A 385 11.47 -1.99 3.21
N GLY A 386 12.80 -1.87 3.29
CA GLY A 386 13.51 -1.36 4.47
C GLY A 386 13.78 0.16 4.48
N ALA A 387 13.51 0.86 3.39
CA ALA A 387 13.72 2.31 3.27
C ALA A 387 12.67 3.14 4.03
N PRO A 388 12.91 4.45 4.25
CA PRO A 388 11.87 5.34 4.78
C PRO A 388 10.68 5.37 3.83
N GLY A 389 9.47 5.17 4.36
CA GLY A 389 8.26 4.99 3.55
C GLY A 389 8.01 3.54 3.11
N GLY A 390 8.94 2.63 3.38
CA GLY A 390 8.80 1.18 3.16
C GLY A 390 7.82 0.50 4.12
N ALA A 391 7.97 -0.82 4.25
CA ALA A 391 7.15 -1.64 5.12
C ALA A 391 7.65 -1.58 6.58
N HIS A 392 6.73 -1.72 7.52
CA HIS A 392 7.06 -1.84 8.94
C HIS A 392 7.08 -3.30 9.39
N PHE A 393 6.22 -4.10 8.78
CA PHE A 393 6.14 -5.55 8.95
C PHE A 393 6.25 -6.24 7.60
N LEU A 394 7.05 -7.30 7.53
CA LEU A 394 7.13 -8.23 6.40
C LEU A 394 6.73 -9.61 6.89
N LEU A 395 5.63 -10.14 6.38
CA LEU A 395 5.10 -11.44 6.77
C LEU A 395 5.26 -12.43 5.62
N ARG A 396 5.80 -13.61 5.93
CA ARG A 396 6.08 -14.65 4.93
C ARG A 396 5.86 -16.08 5.40
N GLY A 397 5.94 -17.02 4.47
CA GLY A 397 5.85 -18.46 4.67
C GLY A 397 7.02 -19.22 4.01
N HIS A 398 6.67 -20.25 3.22
CA HIS A 398 7.51 -21.03 2.29
C HIS A 398 8.56 -21.95 2.93
N LEU A 399 9.30 -21.49 3.93
CA LEU A 399 10.35 -22.30 4.55
C LEU A 399 9.80 -23.35 5.53
N HIS A 400 8.49 -23.31 5.81
CA HIS A 400 7.77 -24.15 6.77
C HIS A 400 8.26 -24.05 8.23
N GLU A 401 9.23 -23.17 8.50
CA GLU A 401 9.81 -22.91 9.81
C GLU A 401 9.45 -21.50 10.28
N GLU A 402 9.19 -21.38 11.59
CA GLU A 402 8.97 -20.07 12.21
C GLU A 402 10.27 -19.29 12.26
N GLN A 403 10.22 -18.02 11.83
CA GLN A 403 11.35 -17.11 11.96
C GLN A 403 10.89 -15.68 12.23
N SER A 404 11.25 -15.12 13.38
CA SER A 404 10.95 -13.73 13.75
C SER A 404 12.24 -12.94 13.96
N VAL A 405 12.43 -11.86 13.20
CA VAL A 405 13.66 -11.06 13.17
C VAL A 405 13.31 -9.57 13.03
N ILE A 406 14.10 -8.70 13.66
CA ILE A 406 14.07 -7.26 13.39
C ILE A 406 15.32 -6.90 12.59
N HIS A 407 15.12 -6.43 11.37
CA HIS A 407 16.17 -5.86 10.54
C HIS A 407 16.32 -4.38 10.87
N GLY A 408 17.53 -3.92 11.14
CA GLY A 408 17.82 -2.53 11.46
C GLY A 408 18.79 -1.92 10.44
N SER A 409 18.51 -0.68 10.04
CA SER A 409 19.40 0.15 9.23
C SER A 409 19.41 1.58 9.77
N PRO A 410 20.33 2.46 9.32
CA PRO A 410 20.28 3.88 9.66
C PRO A 410 18.96 4.56 9.26
N GLU A 411 18.25 4.01 8.27
CA GLU A 411 17.00 4.56 7.73
C GLU A 411 15.75 4.09 8.48
N GLY A 412 15.83 3.02 9.26
CA GLY A 412 14.69 2.46 9.99
C GLY A 412 14.83 0.99 10.34
N SER A 413 13.72 0.38 10.74
CA SER A 413 13.67 -1.05 11.09
C SER A 413 12.46 -1.74 10.49
N LEU A 414 12.66 -2.97 10.01
CA LEU A 414 11.64 -3.85 9.45
C LEU A 414 11.49 -5.08 10.33
N VAL A 415 10.27 -5.34 10.81
CA VAL A 415 9.97 -6.55 11.58
C VAL A 415 9.54 -7.65 10.61
N GLU A 416 10.38 -8.66 10.42
CA GLU A 416 10.06 -9.82 9.60
C GLU A 416 9.52 -10.94 10.48
N LEU A 417 8.33 -11.44 10.14
CA LEU A 417 7.66 -12.54 10.82
C LEU A 417 7.36 -13.64 9.81
N ALA A 418 7.92 -14.82 10.01
CA ALA A 418 7.63 -15.99 9.20
C ALA A 418 6.82 -16.99 9.99
N ALA A 419 5.64 -17.35 9.47
CA ALA A 419 4.88 -18.46 10.02
C ALA A 419 5.51 -19.78 9.56
N GLY A 420 5.47 -20.78 10.43
CA GLY A 420 5.65 -22.15 9.97
C GLY A 420 4.45 -22.64 9.17
N ALA A 421 4.51 -23.89 8.72
CA ALA A 421 3.40 -24.47 7.97
C ALA A 421 2.27 -24.90 8.90
N VAL A 422 1.03 -24.53 8.59
CA VAL A 422 -0.15 -25.07 9.30
C VAL A 422 -0.22 -26.57 9.07
N TYR A 423 0.03 -27.01 7.84
CA TYR A 423 0.17 -28.41 7.54
C TYR A 423 1.13 -28.65 6.38
N THR A 424 2.18 -29.38 6.66
CA THR A 424 3.04 -30.00 5.66
C THR A 424 3.35 -31.43 6.11
N GLY A 425 3.79 -32.30 5.19
CA GLY A 425 4.14 -33.68 5.51
C GLY A 425 5.16 -33.79 6.66
N GLY A 426 5.24 -34.95 7.31
CA GLY A 426 5.80 -35.15 8.66
C GLY A 426 7.28 -34.84 8.93
N ARG A 427 8.01 -34.14 8.05
CA ARG A 427 9.40 -33.73 8.33
C ARG A 427 9.51 -32.36 9.03
N TRP A 428 8.49 -31.51 8.93
CA TRP A 428 8.53 -30.15 9.49
C TRP A 428 7.56 -30.01 10.68
N PRO A 429 7.93 -29.22 11.70
CA PRO A 429 6.99 -28.84 12.75
C PRO A 429 5.83 -28.04 12.14
N ARG A 430 4.62 -28.26 12.66
CA ARG A 430 3.45 -27.49 12.24
C ARG A 430 3.27 -26.33 13.20
N ALA A 431 3.19 -25.13 12.68
CA ALA A 431 3.23 -23.92 13.47
C ALA A 431 2.42 -22.77 12.87
N PHE A 432 2.05 -21.80 13.71
CA PHE A 432 1.48 -20.52 13.29
C PHE A 432 1.77 -19.41 14.31
N LEU A 433 1.58 -18.15 13.90
CA LEU A 433 1.78 -16.99 14.77
C LEU A 433 0.46 -16.27 15.07
N ALA A 434 0.28 -15.81 16.30
CA ALA A 434 -0.71 -14.78 16.63
C ALA A 434 0.04 -13.53 17.10
N THR A 435 -0.22 -12.37 16.48
CA THR A 435 0.52 -11.14 16.75
C THR A 435 -0.41 -10.04 17.24
N GLU A 436 0.06 -9.27 18.20
CA GLU A 436 -0.58 -8.06 18.72
C GLU A 436 0.35 -6.87 18.50
N VAL A 437 -0.21 -5.76 18.02
CA VAL A 437 0.47 -4.47 17.91
C VAL A 437 -0.35 -3.41 18.61
N ASP A 438 0.24 -2.80 19.64
CA ASP A 438 -0.33 -1.67 20.36
C ASP A 438 0.40 -0.39 19.95
N LEU A 439 -0.27 0.42 19.14
CA LEU A 439 0.26 1.69 18.63
C LEU A 439 0.43 2.73 19.77
N THR A 440 -0.42 2.65 20.79
CA THR A 440 -0.39 3.52 21.96
C THR A 440 0.85 3.25 22.80
N ALA A 441 1.13 1.97 23.06
CA ALA A 441 2.28 1.54 23.83
C ALA A 441 3.58 1.53 23.01
N GLY A 442 3.50 1.60 21.67
CA GLY A 442 4.66 1.43 20.79
C GLY A 442 5.25 0.02 20.89
N ALA A 443 4.42 -0.99 21.16
CA ALA A 443 4.86 -2.34 21.48
C ALA A 443 4.18 -3.38 20.59
N GLY A 444 4.91 -4.44 20.27
CA GLY A 444 4.39 -5.63 19.61
C GLY A 444 4.64 -6.89 20.44
N THR A 445 3.73 -7.85 20.32
CA THR A 445 3.82 -9.17 20.95
C THR A 445 3.53 -10.26 19.91
N VAL A 446 4.43 -11.23 19.75
CA VAL A 446 4.23 -12.43 18.93
C VAL A 446 4.04 -13.63 19.86
N HIS A 447 2.99 -14.40 19.62
CA HIS A 447 2.73 -15.69 20.24
C HIS A 447 3.01 -16.79 19.22
N PHE A 448 3.98 -17.65 19.50
CA PHE A 448 4.35 -18.80 18.68
C PHE A 448 3.50 -20.00 19.07
N PHE A 449 2.84 -20.66 18.12
CA PHE A 449 2.03 -21.85 18.39
C PHE A 449 2.57 -23.05 17.62
N GLY A 450 2.76 -24.16 18.33
CA GLY A 450 3.15 -25.45 17.76
C GLY A 450 2.04 -26.48 17.90
N TYR A 451 1.93 -27.36 16.91
CA TYR A 451 1.04 -28.53 16.96
C TYR A 451 1.69 -29.72 17.65
N SER A 452 0.94 -30.40 18.51
CA SER A 452 1.28 -31.74 18.99
C SER A 452 0.31 -32.76 18.42
N ASP A 453 0.83 -33.86 17.91
CA ASP A 453 0.05 -35.03 17.46
C ASP A 453 -0.36 -35.96 18.61
N ARG A 454 -0.01 -35.62 19.86
CA ARG A 454 -0.37 -36.41 21.03
C ARG A 454 -1.89 -36.41 21.26
N GLY A 455 -2.43 -37.57 21.63
CA GLY A 455 -3.85 -37.74 21.85
C GLY A 455 -4.64 -37.51 20.56
N ASN A 456 -5.56 -36.54 20.58
CA ASN A 456 -6.40 -36.18 19.43
C ASN A 456 -5.80 -35.05 18.56
N GLY A 457 -4.57 -34.62 18.85
CA GLY A 457 -4.00 -33.44 18.22
C GLY A 457 -4.43 -32.14 18.91
N PHE A 458 -3.49 -31.23 19.15
CA PHE A 458 -3.81 -29.92 19.71
C PHE A 458 -2.72 -28.88 19.39
N TRP A 459 -3.12 -27.62 19.34
CA TRP A 459 -2.21 -26.48 19.28
C TRP A 459 -1.98 -25.92 20.69
N ARG A 460 -0.77 -25.44 20.96
CA ARG A 460 -0.42 -24.68 22.17
C ARG A 460 0.69 -23.71 21.85
N ARG A 461 0.85 -22.69 22.70
CA ARG A 461 2.05 -21.84 22.62
C ARG A 461 3.30 -22.71 22.76
N ASP A 462 4.28 -22.49 21.89
CA ASP A 462 5.50 -23.30 21.86
C ASP A 462 6.67 -22.57 22.55
N PRO A 463 7.01 -22.92 23.80
CA PRO A 463 8.18 -22.34 24.47
C PRO A 463 9.51 -22.79 23.87
N LYS A 464 9.51 -23.70 22.89
CA LYS A 464 10.71 -24.17 22.19
C LYS A 464 10.98 -23.40 20.90
N ALA A 465 10.06 -22.54 20.45
CA ALA A 465 10.25 -21.73 19.25
C ALA A 465 11.53 -20.87 19.34
N TYR A 466 11.76 -20.25 20.50
CA TYR A 466 12.99 -19.50 20.79
C TYR A 466 13.40 -19.63 22.26
N GLU A 467 14.69 -19.81 22.51
CA GLU A 467 15.27 -19.81 23.86
C GLU A 467 14.93 -18.53 24.64
N ARG A 468 14.87 -17.38 23.95
CA ARG A 468 14.55 -16.06 24.52
C ARG A 468 13.06 -15.69 24.48
N ALA A 469 12.19 -16.64 24.15
CA ALA A 469 10.74 -16.52 24.25
C ALA A 469 10.19 -17.60 25.22
N PRO A 470 10.58 -17.58 26.51
CA PRO A 470 10.00 -18.51 27.48
C PRO A 470 8.48 -18.27 27.49
N GLU A 471 7.69 -19.34 27.44
CA GLU A 471 6.22 -19.33 27.20
C GLU A 471 5.76 -19.21 25.74
N GLY A 472 6.68 -19.16 24.77
CA GLY A 472 6.34 -18.99 23.35
C GLY A 472 5.82 -17.59 23.05
N ILE A 473 6.33 -16.58 23.77
CA ILE A 473 5.95 -15.18 23.63
C ILE A 473 7.20 -14.33 23.44
N TRP A 474 7.22 -13.55 22.37
CA TRP A 474 8.25 -12.54 22.14
C TRP A 474 7.63 -11.14 22.12
N ARG A 475 8.21 -10.23 22.91
CA ARG A 475 7.80 -8.83 22.98
C ARG A 475 8.91 -7.95 22.42
N PHE A 476 8.53 -6.95 21.64
CA PHE A 476 9.45 -6.03 20.97
C PHE A 476 8.88 -4.61 20.92
N ARG A 477 9.75 -3.63 20.68
CA ARG A 477 9.33 -2.25 20.39
C ARG A 477 9.03 -2.11 18.91
N LEU A 478 7.98 -1.38 18.57
CA LEU A 478 7.65 -1.08 17.18
C LEU A 478 8.73 -0.22 16.54
N PRO A 479 8.86 -0.28 15.19
CA PRO A 479 9.68 0.66 14.43
C PRO A 479 9.45 2.13 14.82
N ALA A 480 10.52 2.92 14.76
CA ALA A 480 10.47 4.35 15.09
C ALA A 480 9.41 5.08 14.23
N GLY A 481 8.65 5.99 14.85
CA GLY A 481 7.56 6.71 14.19
C GLY A 481 6.18 6.04 14.31
N LEU A 482 6.11 4.78 14.77
CA LEU A 482 4.83 4.10 15.06
C LEU A 482 4.36 4.26 16.51
N ALA A 483 5.26 4.55 17.45
CA ALA A 483 4.94 4.71 18.86
C ALA A 483 4.37 6.11 19.15
N LEU A 484 3.13 6.19 19.62
CA LEU A 484 2.45 7.45 19.86
C LEU A 484 2.63 7.88 21.32
N GLY A 485 3.86 8.26 21.64
CA GLY A 485 4.24 8.71 22.98
C GLY A 485 5.68 9.19 23.12
N GLU A 486 6.57 8.84 22.18
CA GLU A 486 7.93 9.37 22.17
C GLU A 486 7.96 10.64 21.30
N ALA A 487 8.13 11.80 21.95
CA ALA A 487 8.59 13.00 21.26
C ALA A 487 9.87 12.64 20.50
N THR A 488 9.91 12.95 19.20
CA THR A 488 11.12 12.81 18.39
C THR A 488 12.29 13.40 19.17
N PRO A 489 13.41 12.68 19.39
CA PRO A 489 14.55 13.25 20.06
C PRO A 489 14.95 14.51 19.29
N ALA A 490 15.03 15.65 20.00
CA ALA A 490 15.51 16.88 19.38
C ALA A 490 16.86 16.61 18.71
N PRO A 491 17.10 17.13 17.49
CA PRO A 491 18.38 16.93 16.83
C PRO A 491 19.49 17.37 17.78
N ILE A 492 20.49 16.50 17.95
CA ILE A 492 21.65 16.76 18.80
C ILE A 492 22.24 18.10 18.37
N ALA A 493 22.10 19.11 19.23
CA ALA A 493 22.68 20.42 19.01
C ALA A 493 24.18 20.23 18.73
N LYS A 494 24.64 20.73 17.58
CA LYS A 494 26.06 20.76 17.22
C LYS A 494 26.82 21.32 18.43
N ARG A 495 27.64 20.49 19.06
CA ARG A 495 28.60 20.97 20.05
C ARG A 495 29.52 21.95 19.33
N GLY A 496 29.34 23.24 19.60
CA GLY A 496 30.31 24.25 19.23
C GLY A 496 31.65 23.86 19.87
N GLY A 497 32.67 23.69 19.03
CA GLY A 497 34.04 23.59 19.50
C GLY A 497 34.47 24.92 20.12
N PRO A 498 35.32 24.91 21.17
CA PRO A 498 35.84 26.13 21.75
C PRO A 498 36.76 26.85 20.74
N ALA A 499 36.66 28.18 20.76
CA ALA A 499 37.44 29.13 19.97
C ALA A 499 38.95 29.11 20.30
#